data_AF-A0A9D6N793-F1
#
_entry.id   AF-A0A9D6N793-F1
#
_cell.length_a   1.000
_cell.length_b   1.000
_cell.length_c   1.000
_cell.angle_alpha   90.00
_cell.angle_beta   90.00
_cell.angle_gamma   90.00
#
_symmetry.space_group_name_H-M   'P 1'
#
loop_
_entity.id
_entity.type
_entity.pdbx_description
1 polymer ?
#
loop_
_entity_poly.entity_id
_entity_poly.type
_entity_poly.pdbx_seq_one_letter_code
_entity_poly.pdbx_strand_id
1 'polypeptide(L)'
;MAKRDYYMILGVPPTSQPEEIRKAYRMLSKKYHPDLNPDMKSVSDEKMKELVEAYNTLNDSNKRKVYDKQPQFQVRKFSKNRRPPDKKAYVKKPEKKKESLLQKLLAPFLKKEDGADGTPDPRQADVHFTLGLSMAENESFLDQAKSEFQLALKFDSNHKEAAYNYALMCYKLGGWDEARVSFQKVLQQSSDDAYAKKMISLLHDDLM
;
A
#
# COMPACT_ATOMS: atom_id res chain seq x y z
N MET A 1 12.69 3.48 25.44
CA MET A 1 12.77 3.31 23.97
C MET A 1 12.33 1.91 23.61
N ALA A 2 11.41 1.75 22.66
CA ALA A 2 11.06 0.43 22.13
C ALA A 2 12.30 -0.15 21.44
N LYS A 3 12.72 -1.35 21.85
CA LYS A 3 13.86 -2.05 21.25
C LYS A 3 13.51 -2.34 19.79
N ARG A 4 14.31 -1.83 18.85
CA ARG A 4 14.07 -2.00 17.39
C ARG A 4 14.11 -3.49 17.02
N ASP A 5 13.24 -3.90 16.09
CA ASP A 5 13.17 -5.27 15.60
C ASP A 5 14.46 -5.66 14.86
N TYR A 6 15.10 -6.77 15.27
CA TYR A 6 16.35 -7.26 14.70
C TYR A 6 16.19 -7.68 13.23
N TYR A 7 15.02 -8.17 12.83
CA TYR A 7 14.73 -8.49 11.44
C TYR A 7 14.68 -7.21 10.59
N MET A 8 14.08 -6.14 11.12
CA MET A 8 14.07 -4.83 10.46
C MET A 8 15.46 -4.18 10.42
N ILE A 9 16.26 -4.32 11.49
CA ILE A 9 17.65 -3.80 11.52
C ILE A 9 18.50 -4.45 10.42
N LEU A 10 18.36 -5.75 10.20
CA LEU A 10 19.04 -6.45 9.11
C LEU A 10 18.34 -6.31 7.75
N GLY A 11 17.13 -5.76 7.70
CA GLY A 11 16.34 -5.61 6.47
C GLY A 11 15.90 -6.94 5.87
N VAL A 12 15.62 -7.94 6.69
CA VAL A 12 15.23 -9.30 6.25
C VAL A 12 13.91 -9.72 6.88
N PRO A 13 13.06 -10.53 6.22
CA PRO A 13 11.83 -11.04 6.81
C PRO A 13 12.10 -12.06 7.94
N PRO A 14 11.16 -12.26 8.88
CA PRO A 14 11.29 -13.26 9.96
C PRO A 14 11.37 -14.70 9.44
N THR A 15 10.94 -14.94 8.20
CA THR A 15 11.05 -16.23 7.49
C THR A 15 12.42 -16.47 6.86
N SER A 16 13.36 -15.53 6.96
CA SER A 16 14.66 -15.63 6.29
C SER A 16 15.51 -16.78 6.79
N GLN A 17 16.22 -17.40 5.85
CA GLN A 17 17.17 -18.47 6.13
C GLN A 17 18.45 -17.91 6.78
N PRO A 18 19.21 -18.72 7.53
CA PRO A 18 20.47 -18.28 8.15
C PRO A 18 21.48 -17.68 7.17
N GLU A 19 21.48 -18.16 5.92
CA GLU A 19 22.35 -17.65 4.87
C GLU A 19 21.99 -16.22 4.45
N GLU A 20 20.70 -15.92 4.35
CA GLU A 20 20.20 -14.58 4.03
C GLU A 20 20.54 -13.58 5.13
N ILE A 21 20.39 -13.99 6.39
CA ILE A 21 20.76 -13.20 7.58
C ILE A 21 22.27 -12.86 7.55
N ARG A 22 23.12 -13.84 7.24
CA ARG A 22 24.58 -13.62 7.09
C ARG A 22 24.92 -12.69 5.94
N LYS A 23 24.24 -12.85 4.79
CA LYS A 23 24.45 -12.01 3.61
C LYS A 23 24.06 -10.56 3.90
N ALA A 24 22.90 -10.33 4.52
CA ALA A 24 22.42 -9.01 4.89
C ALA A 24 23.38 -8.31 5.87
N TYR A 25 23.81 -9.02 6.92
CA TYR A 25 24.79 -8.49 7.86
C TYR A 25 26.09 -8.05 7.17
N ARG A 26 26.67 -8.90 6.30
CA ARG A 26 27.92 -8.56 5.58
C ARG A 26 27.78 -7.29 4.74
N MET A 27 26.65 -7.11 4.04
CA MET A 27 26.40 -5.93 3.23
C MET A 27 26.26 -4.66 4.09
N LEU A 28 25.50 -4.75 5.18
CA LEU A 28 25.25 -3.61 6.07
C LEU A 28 26.51 -3.23 6.88
N SER A 29 27.29 -4.20 7.36
CA SER A 29 28.56 -3.93 8.04
C SER A 29 29.55 -3.21 7.14
N LYS A 30 29.63 -3.56 5.84
CA LYS A 30 30.48 -2.83 4.89
C LYS A 30 29.95 -1.41 4.68
N LYS A 31 28.63 -1.23 4.59
CA LYS A 31 28.01 0.08 4.41
C LYS A 31 28.25 1.04 5.58
N TYR A 32 28.19 0.53 6.81
CA TYR A 32 28.32 1.32 8.04
C TYR A 32 29.67 1.14 8.74
N HIS A 33 30.71 0.69 8.04
CA HIS A 33 32.03 0.55 8.64
C HIS A 33 32.60 1.93 8.99
N PRO A 34 33.14 2.16 10.22
CA PRO A 34 33.66 3.46 10.62
C PRO A 34 34.83 3.91 9.73
N ASP A 35 35.66 2.98 9.26
CA ASP A 35 36.77 3.30 8.35
C ASP A 35 36.32 3.76 6.95
N LEU A 36 35.12 3.34 6.51
CA LEU A 36 34.56 3.75 5.22
C LEU A 36 33.70 5.01 5.32
N ASN A 37 33.35 5.43 6.55
CA ASN A 37 32.50 6.59 6.83
C ASN A 37 33.12 7.49 7.92
N PRO A 38 34.32 8.07 7.68
CA PRO A 38 35.02 8.87 8.67
C PRO A 38 34.22 10.10 9.12
N ASP A 39 33.44 10.71 8.22
CA ASP A 39 32.66 11.92 8.49
C ASP A 39 31.43 11.67 9.37
N MET A 40 30.94 10.42 9.44
CA MET A 40 29.76 10.02 10.21
C MET A 40 30.07 8.89 11.18
N LYS A 41 31.21 9.00 11.88
CA LYS A 41 31.69 7.96 12.80
C LYS A 41 30.68 7.61 13.90
N SER A 42 30.05 8.61 14.51
CA SER A 42 29.04 8.41 15.57
C SER A 42 27.84 7.57 15.09
N VAL A 43 27.27 7.93 13.94
CA VAL A 43 26.11 7.22 13.36
C VAL A 43 26.50 5.81 12.91
N SER A 44 27.70 5.67 12.33
CA SER A 44 28.25 4.38 11.91
C SER A 44 28.48 3.43 13.08
N ASP A 45 29.01 3.94 14.20
CA ASP A 45 29.24 3.17 15.42
C ASP A 45 27.92 2.71 16.06
N GLU A 46 26.90 3.58 16.13
CA GLU A 46 25.58 3.21 16.63
C GLU A 46 24.92 2.14 15.74
N LYS A 47 24.96 2.33 14.42
CA LYS A 47 24.42 1.35 13.46
C LYS A 47 25.16 0.03 13.51
N MET A 48 26.48 0.05 13.64
CA MET A 48 27.27 -1.16 13.76
C MET A 48 26.91 -1.94 15.03
N LYS A 49 26.71 -1.26 16.17
CA LYS A 49 26.26 -1.91 17.41
C LYS A 49 24.89 -2.59 17.23
N GLU A 50 23.93 -1.90 16.61
CA GLU A 50 22.61 -2.46 16.31
C GLU A 50 22.71 -3.71 15.39
N LEU A 51 23.53 -3.63 14.34
CA LEU A 51 23.73 -4.73 13.39
C LEU A 51 24.36 -5.95 14.04
N VAL A 52 25.38 -5.76 14.88
CA VAL A 52 26.06 -6.82 15.61
C VAL A 52 25.11 -7.50 16.58
N GLU A 53 24.31 -6.74 17.33
CA GLU A 53 23.33 -7.28 18.27
C GLU A 53 22.24 -8.10 17.55
N ALA A 54 21.72 -7.57 16.44
CA ALA A 54 20.72 -8.24 15.61
C ALA A 54 21.27 -9.55 15.03
N TYR A 55 22.46 -9.51 14.43
CA TYR A 55 23.10 -10.68 13.85
C TYR A 55 23.41 -11.76 14.90
N ASN A 56 23.95 -11.38 16.06
CA ASN A 56 24.27 -12.32 17.13
C ASN A 56 23.02 -13.03 17.69
N THR A 57 21.87 -12.37 17.65
CA THR A 57 20.61 -12.97 18.09
C THR A 57 20.00 -13.85 17.00
N LEU A 58 19.99 -13.40 15.75
CA LEU A 58 19.29 -14.08 14.64
C LEU A 58 20.11 -15.21 14.00
N ASN A 59 21.45 -15.16 14.05
CA ASN A 59 22.30 -16.21 13.49
C ASN A 59 22.40 -17.45 14.41
N ASP A 60 22.19 -17.28 15.72
CA ASP A 60 22.15 -18.38 16.69
C ASP A 60 20.72 -18.96 16.78
N SER A 61 20.57 -20.24 16.41
CA SER A 61 19.27 -20.94 16.41
C SER A 61 18.56 -20.89 17.76
N ASN A 62 19.28 -20.99 18.88
CA ASN A 62 18.68 -20.97 20.20
C ASN A 62 18.21 -19.56 20.58
N LYS A 63 19.05 -18.54 20.31
CA LYS A 63 18.70 -17.14 20.58
C LYS A 63 17.57 -16.66 19.69
N ARG A 64 17.58 -17.02 18.40
CA ARG A 64 16.51 -16.73 17.45
C ARG A 64 15.18 -17.32 17.90
N LYS A 65 15.16 -18.59 18.34
CA LYS A 65 13.94 -19.21 18.88
C LYS A 65 13.38 -18.48 20.10
N VAL A 66 14.25 -17.97 20.99
CA VAL A 66 13.81 -17.19 22.16
C VAL A 66 13.28 -15.83 21.72
N TYR A 67 13.95 -15.20 20.76
CA TYR A 67 13.53 -13.93 20.16
C TYR A 67 12.17 -14.04 19.47
N ASP A 68 11.97 -15.07 18.64
CA ASP A 68 10.72 -15.34 17.91
C ASP A 68 9.55 -15.72 18.84
N LYS A 69 9.83 -16.10 20.08
CA LYS A 69 8.80 -16.34 21.11
C LYS A 69 8.29 -15.05 21.75
N GLN A 70 8.88 -13.88 21.49
CA GLN A 70 8.38 -12.64 22.06
C GLN A 70 6.98 -12.30 21.53
N PRO A 71 6.08 -11.70 22.33
CA PRO A 71 4.69 -11.44 21.94
C PRO A 71 4.53 -10.68 20.63
N GLN A 72 5.49 -9.79 20.31
CA GLN A 72 5.51 -9.04 19.05
C GLN A 72 5.66 -9.92 17.79
N PHE A 73 6.19 -11.13 17.91
CA PHE A 73 6.35 -12.10 16.83
C PHE A 73 5.39 -13.29 16.93
N GLN A 74 4.66 -13.40 18.05
CA GLN A 74 3.61 -14.41 18.19
C GLN A 74 2.37 -13.99 17.40
N VAL A 75 2.18 -14.59 16.23
CA VAL A 75 0.87 -14.59 15.57
C VAL A 75 -0.12 -15.23 16.54
N ARG A 76 -1.19 -14.52 16.91
CA ARG A 76 -2.29 -15.05 17.74
C ARG A 76 -2.68 -16.44 17.20
N LYS A 77 -2.29 -17.49 17.91
CA LYS A 77 -2.67 -18.86 17.55
C LYS A 77 -4.15 -19.00 17.84
N PHE A 78 -4.99 -18.85 16.81
CA PHE A 78 -6.39 -19.28 16.92
C PHE A 78 -6.40 -20.77 17.33
N SER A 79 -7.07 -21.05 18.45
CA SER A 79 -7.17 -22.40 19.02
C SER A 79 -7.56 -23.45 17.98
N LYS A 80 -6.79 -24.55 17.94
CA LYS A 80 -6.96 -25.71 17.05
C LYS A 80 -8.05 -26.69 17.50
N ASN A 81 -9.06 -26.26 18.27
CA ASN A 81 -10.25 -27.09 18.51
C ASN A 81 -11.26 -27.10 17.34
N ARG A 82 -10.82 -26.78 16.12
CA ARG A 82 -11.61 -27.01 14.90
C ARG A 82 -11.15 -28.34 14.30
N ARG A 83 -12.08 -29.30 14.22
CA ARG A 83 -11.89 -30.57 13.50
C ARG A 83 -11.27 -30.28 12.12
N PRO A 84 -10.31 -31.09 11.62
CA PRO A 84 -9.79 -30.91 10.28
C PRO A 84 -10.96 -31.00 9.28
N PRO A 85 -11.10 -30.06 8.34
CA PRO A 85 -12.13 -30.18 7.33
C PRO A 85 -11.85 -31.43 6.48
N ASP A 86 -12.89 -32.21 6.23
CA ASP A 86 -12.85 -33.43 5.43
C ASP A 86 -12.19 -33.13 4.06
N LYS A 87 -11.11 -33.85 3.73
CA LYS A 87 -10.31 -33.61 2.51
C LYS A 87 -11.09 -33.84 1.21
N LYS A 88 -12.28 -34.44 1.29
CA LYS A 88 -13.17 -34.68 0.13
C LYS A 88 -14.11 -33.51 -0.20
N ALA A 89 -14.06 -32.40 0.53
CA ALA A 89 -14.96 -31.25 0.32
C ALA A 89 -14.31 -30.02 -0.35
N TYR A 90 -13.06 -30.10 -0.81
CA TYR A 90 -12.44 -29.02 -1.60
C TYR A 90 -12.94 -29.03 -3.06
N VAL A 91 -14.24 -28.83 -3.23
CA VAL A 91 -14.74 -28.18 -4.44
C VAL A 91 -14.31 -26.73 -4.31
N LYS A 92 -13.52 -26.24 -5.28
CA LYS A 92 -13.09 -24.83 -5.36
C LYS A 92 -14.35 -23.98 -5.52
N LYS A 93 -14.97 -23.60 -4.39
CA LYS A 93 -16.15 -22.73 -4.38
C LYS A 93 -15.68 -21.39 -4.95
N PRO A 94 -16.34 -20.83 -5.98
CA PRO A 94 -15.91 -19.57 -6.56
C PRO A 94 -15.81 -18.53 -5.45
N GLU A 95 -14.66 -17.86 -5.37
CA GLU A 95 -14.41 -16.82 -4.39
C GLU A 95 -15.41 -15.68 -4.62
N LYS A 96 -16.54 -15.72 -3.91
CA LYS A 96 -17.38 -14.54 -3.79
C LYS A 96 -16.55 -13.53 -3.00
N LYS A 97 -16.15 -12.42 -3.64
CA LYS A 97 -15.55 -11.25 -2.98
C LYS A 97 -16.37 -10.97 -1.72
N LYS A 98 -15.82 -11.29 -0.55
CA LYS A 98 -16.48 -10.98 0.71
C LYS A 98 -16.38 -9.48 0.86
N GLU A 99 -17.53 -8.82 1.00
CA GLU A 99 -17.58 -7.38 1.22
C GLU A 99 -16.65 -6.99 2.37
N SER A 100 -15.77 -6.02 2.12
CA SER A 100 -14.80 -5.53 3.11
C SER A 100 -15.54 -4.87 4.29
N LEU A 101 -14.89 -4.76 5.46
CA LEU A 101 -15.48 -4.05 6.60
C LEU A 101 -15.84 -2.61 6.21
N LEU A 102 -14.99 -1.96 5.43
CA LEU A 102 -15.23 -0.64 4.86
C LEU A 102 -16.48 -0.64 3.98
N GLN A 103 -16.63 -1.61 3.07
CA GLN A 103 -17.85 -1.76 2.26
C GLN A 103 -19.10 -1.99 3.11
N LYS A 104 -19.01 -2.75 4.20
CA LYS A 104 -20.15 -2.97 5.13
C LYS A 104 -20.51 -1.71 5.92
N LEU A 105 -19.51 -0.94 6.35
CA LEU A 105 -19.73 0.32 7.05
C LEU A 105 -20.31 1.39 6.12
N LEU A 106 -19.92 1.37 4.86
CA LEU A 106 -20.42 2.28 3.83
C LEU A 106 -21.72 1.79 3.19
N ALA A 107 -22.09 0.51 3.30
CA ALA A 107 -23.30 -0.05 2.70
C ALA A 107 -24.60 0.74 2.98
N PRO A 108 -24.82 1.33 4.18
CA PRO A 108 -25.97 2.20 4.42
C PRO A 108 -25.98 3.49 3.58
N PHE A 109 -24.79 3.97 3.19
CA PHE A 109 -24.55 5.18 2.42
C PHE A 109 -24.34 4.91 0.92
N LEU A 110 -23.99 3.67 0.55
CA LEU A 110 -23.78 3.20 -0.83
C LEU A 110 -25.04 2.59 -1.44
N LYS A 111 -26.24 3.00 -0.98
CA LYS A 111 -27.50 2.40 -1.42
C LYS A 111 -27.61 2.42 -2.94
N LYS A 112 -27.94 1.26 -3.49
CA LYS A 112 -28.13 1.05 -4.93
C LYS A 112 -29.36 1.82 -5.42
N GLU A 113 -29.08 2.64 -6.43
CA GLU A 113 -29.97 3.04 -7.52
C GLU A 113 -31.17 3.91 -7.13
N ASP A 114 -31.13 5.11 -7.71
CA ASP A 114 -32.26 5.94 -8.13
C ASP A 114 -32.93 6.77 -7.03
N GLY A 115 -32.81 8.10 -7.18
CA GLY A 115 -33.95 8.97 -6.88
C GLY A 115 -35.17 8.46 -7.66
N ALA A 116 -36.39 8.79 -7.25
CA ALA A 116 -37.63 8.19 -7.76
C ALA A 116 -37.77 8.06 -9.30
N ASP A 117 -36.94 8.78 -10.08
CA ASP A 117 -36.96 8.87 -11.54
C ASP A 117 -35.77 8.19 -12.26
N GLY A 118 -34.89 7.45 -11.56
CA GLY A 118 -33.77 6.75 -12.23
C GLY A 118 -32.55 7.64 -12.54
N THR A 119 -32.57 8.90 -12.11
CA THR A 119 -31.46 9.83 -12.30
C THR A 119 -30.36 9.57 -11.26
N PRO A 120 -29.07 9.52 -11.66
CA PRO A 120 -27.95 9.44 -10.72
C PRO A 120 -28.05 10.55 -9.68
N ASP A 121 -28.04 10.21 -8.38
CA ASP A 121 -27.99 11.22 -7.32
C ASP A 121 -26.59 11.86 -7.33
N PRO A 122 -26.45 13.17 -7.62
CA PRO A 122 -25.16 13.84 -7.62
C PRO A 122 -24.43 13.74 -6.27
N ARG A 123 -25.17 13.59 -5.16
CA ARG A 123 -24.58 13.39 -3.82
C ARG A 123 -23.81 12.08 -3.73
N GLN A 124 -24.15 11.10 -4.55
CA GLN A 124 -23.42 9.84 -4.61
C GLN A 124 -22.03 10.05 -5.22
N ALA A 125 -21.90 10.98 -6.18
CA ALA A 125 -20.61 11.36 -6.73
C ALA A 125 -19.71 11.97 -5.64
N ASP A 126 -20.26 12.88 -4.81
CA ASP A 126 -19.53 13.51 -3.70
C ASP A 126 -19.05 12.51 -2.64
N VAL A 127 -19.87 11.49 -2.31
CA VAL A 127 -19.53 10.45 -1.34
C VAL A 127 -18.35 9.62 -1.85
N HIS A 128 -18.41 9.16 -3.10
CA HIS A 128 -17.33 8.40 -3.71
C HIS A 128 -16.06 9.24 -3.89
N PHE A 129 -16.21 10.52 -4.24
CA PHE A 129 -15.11 11.47 -4.34
C PHE A 129 -14.40 11.64 -2.98
N THR A 130 -15.15 11.89 -1.92
CA THR A 130 -14.61 12.06 -0.56
C THR A 130 -13.91 10.79 -0.08
N LEU A 131 -14.50 9.61 -0.36
CA LEU A 131 -13.89 8.33 -0.03
C LEU A 131 -12.58 8.12 -0.81
N GLY A 132 -12.59 8.42 -2.10
CA GLY A 132 -11.39 8.38 -2.96
C GLY A 132 -10.27 9.26 -2.41
N LEU A 133 -10.58 10.49 -1.99
CA LEU A 133 -9.60 11.39 -1.36
C LEU A 133 -9.00 10.78 -0.08
N SER A 134 -9.84 10.23 0.80
CA SER A 134 -9.37 9.61 2.05
C SER A 134 -8.46 8.39 1.82
N MET A 135 -8.72 7.63 0.76
CA MET A 135 -7.89 6.48 0.39
C MET A 135 -6.59 6.91 -0.31
N ALA A 136 -6.61 8.01 -1.08
CA ALA A 136 -5.48 8.50 -1.84
C ALA A 136 -4.30 9.00 -0.97
N GLU A 137 -4.52 9.23 0.33
CA GLU A 137 -3.48 9.63 1.28
C GLU A 137 -2.43 8.53 1.51
N ASN A 138 -2.80 7.26 1.30
CA ASN A 138 -1.92 6.13 1.57
C ASN A 138 -1.63 5.35 0.28
N GLU A 139 -0.34 5.18 -0.03
CA GLU A 139 0.13 4.46 -1.21
C GLU A 139 -0.39 3.02 -1.29
N SER A 140 -0.71 2.40 -0.15
CA SER A 140 -1.27 1.05 -0.10
C SER A 140 -2.70 0.94 -0.65
N PHE A 141 -3.42 2.06 -0.80
CA PHE A 141 -4.83 2.10 -1.19
C PHE A 141 -5.08 2.81 -2.53
N LEU A 142 -4.04 3.08 -3.32
CA LEU A 142 -4.17 3.81 -4.60
C LEU A 142 -5.13 3.14 -5.60
N ASP A 143 -5.12 1.80 -5.68
CA ASP A 143 -6.07 1.06 -6.53
C ASP A 143 -7.53 1.27 -6.09
N GLN A 144 -7.75 1.35 -4.77
CA GLN A 144 -9.08 1.56 -4.20
C GLN A 144 -9.50 3.01 -4.42
N ALA A 145 -8.61 3.97 -4.18
CA ALA A 145 -8.84 5.39 -4.47
C ALA A 145 -9.21 5.60 -5.95
N LYS A 146 -8.47 4.99 -6.88
CA LYS A 146 -8.78 5.00 -8.32
C LYS A 146 -10.20 4.49 -8.59
N SER A 147 -10.58 3.36 -7.98
CA SER A 147 -11.92 2.79 -8.16
C SER A 147 -13.04 3.68 -7.63
N GLU A 148 -12.81 4.38 -6.52
CA GLU A 148 -13.80 5.31 -5.94
C GLU A 148 -13.96 6.56 -6.81
N PHE A 149 -12.87 7.14 -7.34
CA PHE A 149 -12.99 8.24 -8.31
C PHE A 149 -13.70 7.81 -9.60
N GLN A 150 -13.48 6.58 -10.06
CA GLN A 150 -14.21 6.03 -11.20
C GLN A 150 -15.71 5.91 -10.93
N LEU A 151 -16.09 5.52 -9.70
CA LEU A 151 -17.48 5.50 -9.28
C LEU A 151 -18.07 6.91 -9.20
N ALA A 152 -17.32 7.89 -8.66
CA ALA A 152 -17.76 9.28 -8.65
C ALA A 152 -18.09 9.79 -10.06
N LEU A 153 -17.22 9.51 -11.03
CA LEU A 153 -17.42 9.86 -12.44
C LEU A 153 -18.56 9.10 -13.12
N LYS A 154 -18.95 7.94 -12.59
CA LYS A 154 -20.10 7.18 -13.07
C LYS A 154 -21.41 7.86 -12.65
N PHE A 155 -21.45 8.47 -11.46
CA PHE A 155 -22.62 9.20 -10.96
C PHE A 155 -22.68 10.62 -11.50
N ASP A 156 -21.55 11.29 -11.63
CA ASP A 156 -21.43 12.59 -12.31
C ASP A 156 -20.24 12.59 -13.27
N SER A 157 -20.53 12.44 -14.57
CA SER A 157 -19.52 12.44 -15.62
C SER A 157 -18.82 13.80 -15.80
N ASN A 158 -19.42 14.87 -15.31
CA ASN A 158 -18.89 16.23 -15.39
C ASN A 158 -18.18 16.67 -14.11
N HIS A 159 -18.00 15.77 -13.13
CA HIS A 159 -17.28 16.06 -11.89
C HIS A 159 -15.78 16.25 -12.16
N LYS A 160 -15.38 17.51 -12.34
CA LYS A 160 -14.03 17.91 -12.73
C LYS A 160 -12.96 17.43 -11.73
N GLU A 161 -13.20 17.60 -10.45
CA GLU A 161 -12.27 17.24 -9.38
C GLU A 161 -12.09 15.71 -9.30
N ALA A 162 -13.16 14.94 -9.47
CA ALA A 162 -13.06 13.48 -9.54
C ALA A 162 -12.27 13.04 -10.79
N ALA A 163 -12.47 13.68 -11.94
CA ALA A 163 -11.74 13.39 -13.17
C ALA A 163 -10.23 13.68 -13.03
N TYR A 164 -9.90 14.80 -12.40
CA TYR A 164 -8.52 15.18 -12.11
C TYR A 164 -7.85 14.21 -11.14
N ASN A 165 -8.52 13.86 -10.03
CA ASN A 165 -7.96 12.93 -9.05
C ASN A 165 -7.87 11.50 -9.58
N TYR A 166 -8.81 11.06 -10.42
CA TYR A 166 -8.70 9.80 -11.17
C TYR A 166 -7.44 9.77 -12.01
N ALA A 167 -7.18 10.83 -12.78
CA ALA A 167 -5.98 10.95 -13.61
C ALA A 167 -4.68 10.89 -12.78
N LEU A 168 -4.66 11.53 -11.60
CA LEU A 168 -3.55 11.44 -10.66
C LEU A 168 -3.34 10.02 -10.11
N MET A 169 -4.42 9.29 -9.79
CA MET A 169 -4.30 7.90 -9.34
C MET A 169 -3.76 7.01 -10.46
N CYS A 170 -4.22 7.20 -11.70
CA CYS A 170 -3.66 6.51 -12.87
C CYS A 170 -2.17 6.79 -13.02
N TYR A 171 -1.74 8.04 -12.89
CA TYR A 171 -0.33 8.43 -12.94
C TYR A 171 0.50 7.71 -11.85
N LYS A 172 0.05 7.77 -10.59
CA LYS A 172 0.75 7.14 -9.47
C LYS A 172 0.85 5.61 -9.58
N LEU A 173 -0.13 4.98 -10.20
CA LEU A 173 -0.15 3.53 -10.46
C LEU A 173 0.65 3.13 -11.72
N GLY A 174 1.27 4.08 -12.43
CA GLY A 174 2.02 3.81 -13.65
C GLY A 174 1.14 3.59 -14.89
N GLY A 175 -0.12 4.01 -14.86
CA GLY A 175 -1.04 4.04 -16.00
C GLY A 175 -0.95 5.36 -16.76
N TRP A 176 0.22 5.65 -17.35
CA TRP A 176 0.57 6.94 -17.95
C TRP A 176 -0.37 7.35 -19.11
N ASP A 177 -0.71 6.40 -19.99
CA ASP A 177 -1.61 6.64 -21.13
C ASP A 177 -3.02 7.00 -20.66
N GLU A 178 -3.53 6.26 -19.68
CA GLU A 178 -4.85 6.49 -19.10
C GLU A 178 -4.91 7.81 -18.32
N ALA A 179 -3.83 8.15 -17.61
CA ALA A 179 -3.67 9.43 -16.95
C ALA A 179 -3.72 10.58 -17.96
N ARG A 180 -2.99 10.48 -19.07
CA ARG A 180 -2.96 11.51 -20.12
C ARG A 180 -4.35 11.74 -20.73
N VAL A 181 -5.04 10.69 -21.12
CA VAL A 181 -6.40 10.78 -21.68
C VAL A 181 -7.36 11.42 -20.68
N SER A 182 -7.23 11.08 -19.40
CA SER A 182 -8.07 11.64 -18.34
C SER A 182 -7.79 13.13 -18.11
N PHE A 183 -6.53 13.56 -18.08
CA PHE A 183 -6.20 14.99 -18.00
C PHE A 183 -6.66 15.78 -19.23
N GLN A 184 -6.63 15.18 -20.43
CA GLN A 184 -7.19 15.82 -21.63
C GLN A 184 -8.69 16.07 -21.49
N LYS A 185 -9.44 15.12 -20.90
CA LYS A 185 -10.88 15.33 -20.62
C LYS A 185 -11.12 16.46 -19.61
N VAL A 186 -10.27 16.60 -18.59
CA VAL A 186 -10.33 17.74 -17.66
C VAL A 186 -10.14 19.07 -18.42
N LEU A 187 -9.22 19.11 -19.39
CA LEU A 187 -9.01 20.31 -20.23
C LEU A 187 -10.14 20.60 -21.20
N GLN A 188 -10.92 19.58 -21.61
CA GLN A 188 -12.13 19.81 -22.41
C GLN A 188 -13.22 20.53 -21.58
N GLN A 189 -13.28 20.28 -20.27
CA GLN A 189 -14.20 20.95 -19.35
C GLN A 189 -13.65 22.30 -18.84
N SER A 190 -12.33 22.45 -18.73
CA SER A 190 -11.67 23.68 -18.29
C SER A 190 -10.36 23.88 -19.03
N SER A 191 -10.44 24.61 -20.15
CA SER A 191 -9.31 24.84 -21.05
C SER A 191 -8.15 25.64 -20.42
N ASP A 192 -8.38 26.28 -19.27
CA ASP A 192 -7.45 27.13 -18.53
C ASP A 192 -6.75 26.41 -17.37
N ASP A 193 -7.02 25.13 -17.12
CA ASP A 193 -6.41 24.37 -16.02
C ASP A 193 -4.89 24.18 -16.24
N ALA A 194 -4.09 25.01 -15.56
CA ALA A 194 -2.65 25.03 -15.70
C ALA A 194 -1.99 23.74 -15.18
N TYR A 195 -2.58 23.09 -14.18
CA TYR A 195 -2.06 21.85 -13.61
C TYR A 195 -2.27 20.67 -14.55
N ALA A 196 -3.47 20.53 -15.13
CA ALA A 196 -3.73 19.48 -16.11
C ALA A 196 -2.81 19.61 -17.34
N LYS A 197 -2.55 20.84 -17.83
CA LYS A 197 -1.56 21.10 -18.90
C LYS A 197 -0.16 20.65 -18.52
N LYS A 198 0.29 21.02 -17.31
CA LYS A 198 1.62 20.63 -16.80
C LYS A 198 1.75 19.12 -16.69
N MET A 199 0.73 18.44 -16.16
CA MET A 199 0.73 16.97 -16.04
C MET A 199 0.80 16.29 -17.40
N ILE A 200 0.07 16.76 -18.42
CA ILE A 200 0.15 16.21 -19.78
C ILE A 200 1.53 16.41 -20.39
N SER A 201 2.17 17.56 -20.16
CA SER A 201 3.53 17.84 -20.63
C SER A 201 4.54 16.88 -20.01
N LEU A 202 4.49 16.67 -18.69
CA LEU A 202 5.35 15.69 -18.00
C LEU A 202 5.14 14.27 -18.52
N LEU A 203 3.87 13.89 -18.75
CA LEU A 203 3.51 12.61 -19.34
C LEU A 203 3.97 12.47 -20.80
N HIS A 204 4.34 13.55 -21.50
CA HIS A 204 4.91 13.51 -22.86
C HIS A 204 6.40 13.18 -22.85
N ASP A 205 7.14 13.77 -21.91
CA ASP A 205 8.58 13.60 -21.80
C ASP A 205 9.00 12.19 -21.32
N ASP A 206 8.19 11.52 -20.49
CA ASP A 206 8.48 10.16 -19.99
C ASP A 206 8.27 9.03 -21.04
N LEU A 207 7.75 9.35 -22.23
CA LEU A 207 7.48 8.41 -23.33
C LEU A 207 8.47 8.54 -24.52
N MET A 208 9.46 9.44 -24.41
CA MET A 208 10.52 9.70 -25.41
C MET A 208 11.88 9.24 -24.89
#